data_AF-A0A961M635-F1
#
_entry.id   AF-A0A961M635-F1
#
_cell.length_a   1.000
_cell.length_b   1.000
_cell.length_c   1.000
_cell.angle_alpha   90.00
_cell.angle_beta   90.00
_cell.angle_gamma   90.00
#
_symmetry.space_group_name_H-M   'P 1'
#
loop_
_entity.id
_entity.type
_entity.pdbx_description
1 polymer ?
#
loop_
_entity_poly.entity_id
_entity_poly.type
_entity_poly.pdbx_seq_one_letter_code
_entity_poly.pdbx_strand_id
1 'polypeptide(L)'
;MSGFEGSYGGHAGRISAQAVMECKICWSVYDPALGDATRQIDPGTAFADLPDDWSCPTCSAEPHQFMVLRDPGAERHLQALRVKAATDRLVTDFTEVWHAKMRDVPLVNKALKVEAVGFRPHEDMILGVLVSPWFMNLILLPDGQDWTSLTPGEKEVLDFPSGAYEFLHNTREMTGGYKACSLFSP
;
A
#
# COMPACT_ATOMS: atom_id res chain seq x y z
N MET A 1 -5.15 33.75 8.65
CA MET A 1 -3.68 33.57 8.71
C MET A 1 -3.41 32.09 8.47
N SER A 2 -3.13 31.69 7.23
CA SER A 2 -2.77 30.30 6.92
C SER A 2 -1.34 30.07 7.40
N GLY A 3 -1.20 29.45 8.57
CA GLY A 3 0.09 29.06 9.12
C GLY A 3 0.81 28.14 8.14
N PHE A 4 2.13 28.25 8.09
CA PHE A 4 3.00 27.32 7.38
C PHE A 4 2.85 25.93 8.00
N GLU A 5 1.83 25.20 7.56
CA GLU A 5 1.56 23.82 7.95
C GLU A 5 2.69 22.97 7.39
N GLY A 6 3.65 22.60 8.26
CA GLY A 6 4.73 21.69 7.90
C GLY A 6 4.22 20.37 7.31
N SER A 7 5.11 19.62 6.66
CA SER A 7 4.83 18.40 5.87
C SER A 7 3.91 17.35 6.51
N TYR A 8 3.86 17.28 7.84
CA TYR A 8 2.99 16.37 8.58
C TYR A 8 1.49 16.74 8.51
N GLY A 9 1.15 18.01 8.74
CA GLY A 9 -0.24 18.51 8.77
C GLY A 9 -1.20 17.72 9.67
N GLY A 10 -0.70 16.97 10.67
CA GLY A 10 -1.53 16.11 11.54
C GLY A 10 -1.99 14.79 10.91
N HIS A 11 -1.52 14.44 9.70
CA HIS A 11 -1.96 13.23 9.01
C HIS A 11 -0.98 12.08 9.20
N ALA A 12 -1.31 11.15 10.10
CA ALA A 12 -0.53 9.94 10.39
C ALA A 12 -0.11 9.15 9.13
N GLY A 13 -0.96 9.10 8.09
CA GLY A 13 -0.65 8.42 6.82
C GLY A 13 0.48 9.04 5.99
N ARG A 14 1.00 10.21 6.36
CA ARG A 14 2.09 10.91 5.63
C ARG A 14 3.49 10.60 6.17
N ILE A 15 3.59 9.89 7.29
CA ILE A 15 4.86 9.57 7.94
C ILE A 15 5.02 8.06 8.06
N SER A 16 6.25 7.58 8.00
CA SER A 16 6.54 6.18 8.29
C SER A 16 6.58 5.91 9.80
N ALA A 17 6.58 4.63 10.17
CA ALA A 17 6.78 4.21 11.56
C ALA A 17 8.12 4.66 12.17
N GLN A 18 9.10 5.02 11.33
CA GLN A 18 10.44 5.46 11.73
C GLN A 18 10.59 6.99 11.75
N ALA A 19 9.50 7.73 11.51
CA ALA A 19 9.54 9.18 11.48
C ALA A 19 9.87 9.77 12.85
N VAL A 20 10.90 10.61 12.88
CA VAL A 20 11.34 11.36 14.05
C VAL A 20 10.73 12.76 13.97
N MET A 21 10.11 13.15 15.07
CA MET A 21 9.19 14.27 15.12
C MET A 21 9.70 15.32 16.10
N GLU A 22 9.70 16.60 15.69
CA GLU A 22 10.09 17.72 16.54
C GLU A 22 8.88 18.55 16.92
N CYS A 23 8.75 18.86 18.21
CA CYS A 23 7.69 19.73 18.72
C CYS A 23 7.92 21.17 18.26
N LYS A 24 6.91 21.79 17.62
CA LYS A 24 7.00 23.20 17.16
C LYS A 24 7.02 24.22 18.30
N ILE A 25 6.67 23.81 19.52
CA ILE A 25 6.55 24.69 20.70
C ILE A 25 7.84 24.75 21.51
N CYS A 26 8.46 23.58 21.77
CA CYS A 26 9.61 23.47 22.67
C CYS A 26 10.83 22.76 22.05
N TRP A 27 10.74 22.37 20.78
CA TRP A 27 11.80 21.67 20.03
C TRP A 27 12.26 20.33 20.62
N SER A 28 11.46 19.75 21.54
CA SER A 28 11.69 18.38 21.99
C SER A 28 11.45 17.41 20.85
N VAL A 29 12.33 16.41 20.72
CA VAL A 29 12.30 15.40 19.66
C VAL A 29 11.70 14.11 20.21
N TYR A 30 10.69 13.58 19.52
CA TYR A 30 10.23 12.21 19.66
C TYR A 30 10.94 11.33 18.63
N ASP A 31 11.70 10.36 19.09
CA ASP A 31 12.31 9.33 18.26
C ASP A 31 11.61 7.98 18.54
N PRO A 32 10.91 7.37 17.56
CA PRO A 32 10.28 6.07 17.73
C PRO A 32 11.23 4.99 18.25
N ALA A 33 12.52 5.07 17.92
CA ALA A 33 13.50 4.09 18.41
C ALA A 33 13.76 4.19 19.92
N LEU A 34 13.40 5.31 20.55
CA LEU A 34 13.55 5.56 21.98
C LEU A 34 12.22 5.53 22.74
N GLY A 35 11.11 5.82 22.07
CA GLY A 35 9.79 5.98 22.71
C GLY A 35 9.73 7.23 23.58
N ASP A 36 8.93 7.19 24.64
CA ASP A 36 8.78 8.27 25.62
C ASP A 36 8.62 7.68 27.03
N ALA A 37 9.74 7.55 27.74
CA ALA A 37 9.76 7.01 29.10
C ALA A 37 8.94 7.84 30.11
N THR A 38 8.75 9.15 29.87
CA THR A 38 7.98 10.02 30.76
C THR A 38 6.49 9.71 30.66
N ARG A 39 6.03 9.38 29.46
CA ARG A 39 4.65 8.99 29.16
C ARG A 39 4.45 7.47 29.06
N GLN A 40 5.46 6.69 29.44
CA GLN A 40 5.43 5.22 29.41
C GLN A 40 5.14 4.65 28.02
N ILE A 41 5.69 5.29 26.98
CA ILE A 41 5.66 4.79 25.61
C ILE A 41 6.93 3.98 25.36
N ASP A 42 6.74 2.72 24.97
CA ASP A 42 7.84 1.80 24.72
C ASP A 42 8.67 2.19 23.48
N PRO A 43 9.98 1.85 23.46
CA PRO A 43 10.77 1.91 22.24
C PRO A 43 10.15 1.09 21.11
N GLY A 44 10.14 1.66 19.91
CA GLY A 44 9.56 1.07 18.70
C GLY A 44 8.15 1.58 18.38
N THR A 45 7.49 2.31 19.27
CA THR A 45 6.17 2.90 18.98
C THR A 45 6.30 4.03 17.97
N ALA A 46 5.61 3.92 16.84
CA ALA A 46 5.57 4.99 15.85
C ALA A 46 4.84 6.22 16.40
N PHE A 47 5.20 7.42 15.92
CA PHE A 47 4.46 8.63 16.30
C PHE A 47 2.99 8.58 15.88
N ALA A 48 2.70 7.92 14.75
CA ALA A 48 1.35 7.68 14.25
C ALA A 48 0.50 6.74 15.13
N ASP A 49 1.16 5.92 15.95
CA ASP A 49 0.54 4.90 16.81
C ASP A 49 0.51 5.33 18.29
N LEU A 50 0.83 6.60 18.56
CA LEU A 50 0.75 7.14 19.92
C LEU A 50 -0.72 7.17 20.39
N PRO A 51 -0.97 6.96 21.69
CA PRO A 51 -2.31 7.09 22.26
C PRO A 51 -2.93 8.47 22.00
N ASP A 52 -4.26 8.53 21.88
CA ASP A 52 -5.00 9.78 21.62
C ASP A 52 -4.79 10.84 22.71
N ASP A 53 -4.46 10.43 23.94
CA ASP A 53 -4.20 11.30 25.08
C ASP A 53 -2.71 11.65 25.26
N TRP A 54 -1.84 11.14 24.40
CA TRP A 54 -0.43 11.48 24.43
C TRP A 54 -0.21 12.95 24.10
N SER A 55 0.68 13.59 24.84
CA SER A 55 1.09 14.97 24.64
C SER A 55 2.56 15.13 24.99
N CYS A 56 3.22 16.12 24.38
CA CYS A 56 4.64 16.38 24.55
C CYS A 56 5.03 16.38 26.05
N PRO A 57 6.01 15.57 26.49
CA PRO A 57 6.37 15.49 27.91
C PRO A 57 6.96 16.80 28.46
N THR A 58 7.49 17.66 27.60
CA THR A 58 8.12 18.93 27.98
C THR A 58 7.13 20.09 28.09
N CYS A 59 6.16 20.19 27.19
CA CYS A 59 5.29 21.37 27.07
C CYS A 59 3.79 21.06 26.93
N SER A 60 3.41 19.78 26.96
CA SER A 60 2.03 19.30 26.79
C SER A 60 1.37 19.67 25.44
N ALA A 61 2.16 20.05 24.44
CA ALA A 61 1.67 20.23 23.06
C ALA A 61 1.09 18.93 22.49
N GLU A 62 0.03 19.06 21.71
CA GLU A 62 -0.65 17.94 21.06
C GLU A 62 0.15 17.38 19.87
N PRO A 63 -0.08 16.11 19.46
CA PRO A 63 0.64 15.48 18.35
C PRO A 63 0.63 16.29 17.04
N HIS A 64 -0.49 16.97 16.73
CA HIS A 64 -0.63 17.75 15.50
C HIS A 64 0.30 18.99 15.47
N GLN A 65 0.84 19.41 16.62
CA GLN A 65 1.80 20.51 16.76
C GLN A 65 3.26 20.05 16.55
N PHE A 66 3.49 18.83 16.07
CA PHE A 66 4.80 18.34 15.68
C PHE A 66 5.05 18.52 14.17
N MET A 67 6.32 18.50 13.78
CA MET A 67 6.77 18.46 12.39
C MET A 67 7.78 17.33 12.18
N VAL A 68 7.85 16.83 10.95
CA VAL A 68 8.83 15.80 10.59
C VAL A 68 10.22 16.42 10.61
N LEU A 69 11.10 15.92 11.48
CA LEU A 69 12.51 16.29 11.50
C LEU A 69 13.30 15.41 10.52
N ARG A 70 13.06 14.09 10.55
CA ARG A 70 13.62 13.12 9.61
C ARG A 70 12.69 11.91 9.50
N ASP A 71 12.63 11.31 8.32
CA ASP A 71 11.87 10.07 8.12
C ASP A 71 12.68 9.05 7.30
N PRO A 72 13.50 8.21 7.98
CA PRO A 72 14.28 7.17 7.32
C PRO A 72 13.43 6.11 6.60
N GLY A 73 12.16 5.95 6.98
CA GLY A 73 11.25 4.97 6.39
C GLY A 73 10.37 5.53 5.29
N ALA A 74 10.50 6.82 4.93
CA ALA A 74 9.62 7.51 4.00
C ALA A 74 9.51 6.80 2.63
N GLU A 75 10.63 6.38 2.05
CA GLU A 75 10.64 5.74 0.73
C GLU A 75 9.85 4.42 0.73
N ARG A 76 10.10 3.56 1.73
CA ARG A 76 9.38 2.29 1.90
C ARG A 76 7.90 2.51 2.16
N HIS A 77 7.56 3.53 2.96
CA HIS A 77 6.18 3.91 3.24
C HIS A 77 5.46 4.36 1.98
N LEU A 78 6.05 5.26 1.19
CA LEU A 78 5.48 5.73 -0.08
C LEU A 78 5.33 4.59 -1.09
N GLN A 79 6.29 3.66 -1.13
CA GLN A 79 6.19 2.45 -1.95
C GLN A 79 5.04 1.54 -1.50
N ALA A 80 4.89 1.30 -0.20
CA ALA A 80 3.78 0.52 0.34
C ALA A 80 2.41 1.17 0.02
N LEU A 81 2.31 2.50 0.13
CA LEU A 81 1.10 3.25 -0.25
C LEU A 81 0.77 3.11 -1.74
N ARG A 82 1.78 3.18 -2.62
CA ARG A 82 1.60 2.97 -4.07
C ARG A 82 1.09 1.56 -4.37
N VAL A 83 1.72 0.55 -3.78
CA VAL A 83 1.31 -0.86 -3.93
C VAL A 83 -0.12 -1.04 -3.43
N LYS A 84 -0.42 -0.55 -2.23
CA LYS A 84 -1.76 -0.64 -1.65
C LYS A 84 -2.81 0.00 -2.55
N ALA A 85 -2.56 1.23 -3.03
CA ALA A 85 -3.49 1.93 -3.90
C ALA A 85 -3.73 1.18 -5.22
N ALA A 86 -2.70 0.58 -5.81
CA ALA A 86 -2.83 -0.23 -7.02
C ALA A 86 -3.64 -1.51 -6.75
N THR A 87 -3.37 -2.21 -5.65
CA THR A 87 -4.09 -3.43 -5.29
C THR A 87 -5.54 -3.17 -4.88
N ASP A 88 -5.83 -2.04 -4.23
CA ASP A 88 -7.21 -1.68 -3.86
C ASP A 88 -8.08 -1.54 -5.11
N ARG A 89 -7.56 -0.88 -6.17
CA ARG A 89 -8.26 -0.75 -7.46
C ARG A 89 -8.48 -2.12 -8.12
N LEU A 90 -7.46 -2.96 -8.13
CA LEU A 90 -7.55 -4.33 -8.66
C LEU A 90 -8.61 -5.17 -7.93
N VAL A 91 -8.57 -5.20 -6.60
CA VAL A 91 -9.53 -5.94 -5.78
C VAL A 91 -10.94 -5.40 -6.01
N THR A 92 -11.11 -4.09 -6.14
CA THR A 92 -12.42 -3.48 -6.40
C THR A 92 -12.98 -3.94 -7.75
N ASP A 93 -12.21 -3.84 -8.85
CA ASP A 93 -12.63 -4.28 -10.18
C ASP A 93 -13.07 -5.76 -10.19
N PHE A 94 -12.29 -6.64 -9.54
CA PHE A 94 -12.60 -8.06 -9.54
C PHE A 94 -13.72 -8.43 -8.56
N THR A 95 -13.92 -7.66 -7.50
CA THR A 95 -15.09 -7.81 -6.62
C THR A 95 -16.38 -7.44 -7.37
N GLU A 96 -16.34 -6.44 -8.24
CA GLU A 96 -17.47 -6.11 -9.12
C GLU A 96 -17.75 -7.24 -10.11
N VAL A 97 -16.71 -7.83 -10.72
CA VAL A 97 -16.85 -8.99 -11.62
C VAL A 97 -17.50 -10.18 -10.89
N TRP A 98 -17.10 -10.43 -9.64
CA TRP A 98 -17.73 -11.44 -8.80
C TRP A 98 -19.23 -11.20 -8.68
N HIS A 99 -19.62 -9.98 -8.29
CA HIS A 99 -21.01 -9.62 -8.05
C HIS A 99 -21.87 -9.58 -9.31
N ALA A 100 -21.31 -9.19 -10.45
CA ALA A 100 -22.05 -8.98 -11.69
C ALA A 100 -22.17 -10.24 -12.56
N LYS A 101 -21.11 -11.06 -12.65
CA LYS A 101 -21.02 -12.13 -13.65
C LYS A 101 -20.71 -13.50 -13.08
N MET A 102 -19.82 -13.59 -12.09
CA MET A 102 -19.23 -14.88 -11.72
C MET A 102 -19.94 -15.59 -10.56
N ARG A 103 -20.67 -14.88 -9.68
CA ARG A 103 -21.28 -15.45 -8.47
C ARG A 103 -22.13 -16.70 -8.70
N ASP A 104 -22.87 -16.74 -9.81
CA ASP A 104 -23.84 -17.79 -10.11
C ASP A 104 -23.31 -18.86 -11.08
N VAL A 105 -22.05 -18.77 -11.47
CA VAL A 105 -21.38 -19.78 -12.30
C VAL A 105 -21.13 -21.04 -11.46
N PRO A 106 -21.40 -22.26 -11.96
CA PRO A 106 -21.23 -23.49 -11.18
C PRO A 106 -19.78 -23.79 -10.74
N LEU A 107 -18.80 -23.28 -11.48
CA LEU A 107 -17.37 -23.58 -11.33
C LEU A 107 -16.67 -22.53 -10.46
N VAL A 108 -17.21 -22.24 -9.27
CA VAL A 108 -16.64 -21.26 -8.34
C VAL A 108 -16.51 -21.84 -6.93
N ASN A 109 -15.41 -21.51 -6.28
CA ASN A 109 -15.16 -21.83 -4.88
C ASN A 109 -15.62 -20.68 -3.97
N LYS A 110 -16.85 -20.80 -3.45
CA LYS A 110 -17.48 -19.79 -2.58
C LYS A 110 -16.83 -19.60 -1.21
N ALA A 111 -15.88 -20.45 -0.83
CA ALA A 111 -15.10 -20.26 0.40
C ALA A 111 -14.00 -19.20 0.22
N LEU A 112 -13.66 -18.86 -1.03
CA LEU A 112 -12.70 -17.82 -1.34
C LEU A 112 -13.39 -16.46 -1.55
N LYS A 113 -12.60 -15.40 -1.46
CA LYS A 113 -12.97 -14.03 -1.79
C LYS A 113 -11.91 -13.44 -2.70
N VAL A 114 -12.24 -12.34 -3.37
CA VAL A 114 -11.25 -11.59 -4.16
C VAL A 114 -10.25 -10.95 -3.21
N GLU A 115 -8.98 -11.29 -3.37
CA GLU A 115 -7.90 -10.83 -2.49
C GLU A 115 -6.57 -10.68 -3.24
N ALA A 116 -5.89 -9.55 -3.01
CA ALA A 116 -4.55 -9.29 -3.51
C ALA A 116 -3.51 -9.80 -2.50
N VAL A 117 -2.76 -10.85 -2.87
CA VAL A 117 -1.84 -11.56 -1.98
C VAL A 117 -0.40 -11.36 -2.41
N GLY A 118 0.45 -10.93 -1.47
CA GLY A 118 1.90 -10.87 -1.67
C GLY A 118 2.37 -9.86 -2.71
N PHE A 119 1.57 -8.83 -3.00
CA PHE A 119 1.96 -7.78 -3.94
C PHE A 119 3.16 -7.00 -3.42
N ARG A 120 4.18 -6.88 -4.27
CA ARG A 120 5.41 -6.18 -3.96
C ARG A 120 6.00 -5.53 -5.21
N PRO A 121 6.83 -4.50 -5.05
CA PRO A 121 7.60 -3.93 -6.14
C PRO A 121 8.49 -5.00 -6.77
N HIS A 122 8.59 -4.97 -8.08
CA HIS A 122 9.43 -5.83 -8.88
C HIS A 122 9.88 -5.05 -10.11
N GLU A 123 11.13 -4.56 -10.07
CA GLU A 123 11.65 -3.60 -11.06
C GLU A 123 10.72 -2.38 -11.15
N ASP A 124 10.27 -2.01 -12.34
CA ASP A 124 9.34 -0.90 -12.60
C ASP A 124 7.87 -1.35 -12.60
N MET A 125 7.57 -2.46 -11.92
CA MET A 125 6.25 -3.08 -11.85
C MET A 125 5.88 -3.47 -10.41
N ILE A 126 4.63 -3.87 -10.21
CA ILE A 126 4.16 -4.49 -8.97
C ILE A 126 3.72 -5.91 -9.32
N LEU A 127 4.33 -6.89 -8.67
CA LEU A 127 4.06 -8.31 -8.86
C LEU A 127 3.34 -8.88 -7.64
N GLY A 128 2.26 -9.62 -7.85
CA GLY A 128 1.57 -10.35 -6.79
C GLY A 128 0.57 -11.36 -7.34
N VAL A 129 -0.14 -12.06 -6.45
CA VAL A 129 -1.15 -13.05 -6.83
C VAL A 129 -2.53 -12.50 -6.51
N LEU A 130 -3.41 -12.47 -7.50
CA LEU A 130 -4.83 -12.21 -7.28
C LEU A 130 -5.53 -13.56 -7.09
N VAL A 131 -6.07 -13.76 -5.89
CA VAL A 131 -6.91 -14.90 -5.56
C VAL A 131 -8.37 -14.48 -5.74
N SER A 132 -9.17 -15.32 -6.38
CA SER A 132 -10.60 -15.14 -6.53
C SER A 132 -11.32 -16.49 -6.39
N PRO A 133 -12.66 -16.49 -6.23
CA PRO A 133 -13.45 -17.70 -6.28
C PRO A 133 -13.34 -18.54 -7.56
N TRP A 134 -12.82 -18.01 -8.67
CA TRP A 134 -12.81 -18.71 -9.97
C TRP A 134 -11.45 -18.79 -10.66
N PHE A 135 -10.42 -18.13 -10.13
CA PHE A 135 -9.04 -18.28 -10.55
C PHE A 135 -8.06 -17.83 -9.46
N MET A 136 -6.81 -18.24 -9.63
CA MET A 136 -5.63 -17.62 -9.02
C MET A 136 -4.66 -17.23 -10.14
N ASN A 137 -4.35 -15.94 -10.24
CA ASN A 137 -3.51 -15.41 -11.31
C ASN A 137 -2.31 -14.67 -10.73
N LEU A 138 -1.14 -14.85 -11.34
CA LEU A 138 -0.02 -13.96 -11.17
C LEU A 138 -0.31 -12.67 -11.94
N ILE A 139 -0.26 -11.53 -11.25
CA ILE A 139 -0.61 -10.22 -11.79
C ILE A 139 0.60 -9.31 -11.75
N LEU A 140 0.79 -8.59 -12.86
CA LEU A 140 1.67 -7.45 -12.97
C LEU A 140 0.83 -6.18 -13.12
N LEU A 141 1.12 -5.18 -12.29
CA LEU A 141 0.58 -3.83 -12.36
C LEU A 141 1.73 -2.85 -12.66
N PRO A 142 1.45 -1.69 -13.28
CA PRO A 142 2.48 -0.69 -13.52
C PRO A 142 2.93 -0.02 -12.21
N ASP A 143 4.24 0.19 -12.02
CA ASP A 143 4.79 1.08 -10.98
C ASP A 143 5.50 2.27 -11.64
N GLY A 144 4.73 3.25 -12.11
CA GLY A 144 5.25 4.42 -12.83
C GLY A 144 5.37 4.25 -14.35
N GLN A 145 5.16 3.03 -14.88
CA GLN A 145 5.01 2.82 -16.32
C GLN A 145 3.65 3.28 -16.83
N ASP A 146 3.61 3.80 -18.06
CA ASP A 146 2.36 4.09 -18.76
C ASP A 146 1.92 2.87 -19.58
N TRP A 147 0.85 2.23 -19.12
CA TRP A 147 0.24 1.06 -19.76
C TRP A 147 -1.11 1.36 -20.40
N THR A 148 -1.42 2.64 -20.64
CA THR A 148 -2.66 3.07 -21.30
C THR A 148 -2.77 2.52 -22.73
N SER A 149 -1.64 2.23 -23.36
CA SER A 149 -1.53 1.69 -24.72
C SER A 149 -1.47 0.15 -24.80
N LEU A 150 -1.60 -0.58 -23.68
CA LEU A 150 -1.63 -2.04 -23.71
C LEU A 150 -2.81 -2.52 -24.57
N THR A 151 -2.52 -3.42 -25.51
CA THR A 151 -3.54 -4.03 -26.38
C THR A 151 -4.15 -5.26 -25.69
N PRO A 152 -5.43 -5.25 -25.28
CA PRO A 152 -6.02 -6.40 -24.61
C PRO A 152 -5.98 -7.66 -25.47
N GLY A 153 -5.56 -8.78 -24.89
CA GLY A 153 -5.42 -10.06 -25.57
C GLY A 153 -4.05 -10.34 -26.17
N GLU A 154 -3.16 -9.35 -26.24
CA GLU A 154 -1.76 -9.55 -26.58
C GLU A 154 -1.05 -10.36 -25.50
N LYS A 155 -0.07 -11.16 -25.91
CA LYS A 155 0.69 -12.06 -25.04
C LYS A 155 2.15 -11.65 -25.01
N GLU A 156 2.74 -11.72 -23.83
CA GLU A 156 4.14 -11.39 -23.59
C GLU A 156 4.74 -12.42 -22.65
N VAL A 157 5.91 -12.94 -23.00
CA VAL A 157 6.64 -13.88 -22.14
C VAL A 157 7.65 -13.12 -21.32
N LEU A 158 7.59 -13.29 -20.00
CA LEU A 158 8.51 -12.67 -19.05
C LEU A 158 9.28 -13.74 -18.29
N ASP A 159 10.59 -13.53 -18.16
CA ASP A 159 11.50 -14.43 -17.45
C ASP A 159 11.60 -14.05 -15.98
N PHE A 160 11.46 -15.05 -15.11
CA PHE A 160 11.69 -14.96 -13.68
C PHE A 160 12.73 -16.00 -13.26
N PRO A 161 13.35 -15.86 -12.08
CA PRO A 161 14.25 -16.89 -11.55
C PRO A 161 13.63 -18.29 -11.46
N SER A 162 12.30 -18.40 -11.37
CA SER A 162 11.56 -19.67 -11.36
C SER A 162 11.19 -20.21 -12.74
N GLY A 163 11.39 -19.44 -13.81
CA GLY A 163 11.05 -19.82 -15.19
C GLY A 163 10.40 -18.69 -15.99
N ALA A 164 10.05 -19.00 -17.24
CA ALA A 164 9.35 -18.10 -18.14
C ALA A 164 7.83 -18.26 -18.01
N TYR A 165 7.11 -17.14 -17.98
CA TYR A 165 5.66 -17.12 -17.85
C TYR A 165 5.04 -16.29 -18.97
N GLU A 166 3.98 -16.82 -19.59
CA GLU A 166 3.19 -16.09 -20.58
C GLU A 166 2.12 -15.24 -19.87
N PHE A 167 2.20 -13.93 -20.02
CA PHE A 167 1.23 -12.98 -19.52
C PHE A 167 0.32 -12.48 -20.63
N LEU A 168 -0.96 -12.39 -20.32
CA LEU A 168 -1.97 -11.77 -21.16
C LEU A 168 -2.14 -10.31 -20.76
N HIS A 169 -2.10 -9.41 -21.74
CA HIS A 169 -2.40 -8.00 -21.55
C HIS A 169 -3.91 -7.80 -21.38
N ASN A 170 -4.28 -6.97 -20.40
CA ASN A 170 -5.66 -6.69 -20.07
C ASN A 170 -5.81 -5.23 -19.66
N THR A 171 -7.05 -4.73 -19.70
CA THR A 171 -7.41 -3.42 -19.18
C THR A 171 -8.71 -3.49 -18.38
N ARG A 172 -8.84 -2.67 -17.35
CA ARG A 172 -10.06 -2.47 -16.55
C ARG A 172 -10.24 -1.01 -16.20
N GLU A 173 -11.44 -0.65 -15.79
CA GLU A 173 -11.84 0.73 -15.52
C GLU A 173 -11.03 1.35 -14.37
N MET A 174 -10.94 0.70 -13.21
CA MET A 174 -10.21 1.25 -12.06
C MET A 174 -8.73 0.88 -12.09
N THR A 175 -8.38 -0.35 -12.47
CA THR A 175 -7.00 -0.83 -12.49
C THR A 175 -6.19 -0.20 -13.62
N GLY A 176 -6.83 0.12 -14.76
CA GLY A 176 -6.13 0.44 -16.00
C GLY A 176 -5.51 -0.80 -16.65
N GLY A 177 -4.40 -0.60 -17.35
CA GLY A 177 -3.63 -1.69 -17.95
C GLY A 177 -2.99 -2.59 -16.90
N TYR A 178 -3.08 -3.91 -17.09
CA TYR A 178 -2.39 -4.91 -16.26
C TYR A 178 -2.09 -6.15 -17.09
N LYS A 179 -1.15 -6.98 -16.61
CA LYS A 179 -0.82 -8.26 -17.24
C LYS A 179 -1.15 -9.39 -16.28
N ALA A 180 -1.72 -10.49 -16.80
CA ALA A 180 -2.14 -11.63 -15.99
C ALA A 180 -1.65 -12.96 -16.57
N CYS A 181 -1.13 -13.83 -15.71
CA CYS A 181 -0.77 -15.20 -16.02
C CYS A 181 -1.58 -16.14 -15.12
N SER A 182 -2.38 -17.03 -15.71
CA SER A 182 -3.20 -17.97 -14.95
C SER A 182 -2.33 -19.04 -14.28
N LEU A 183 -2.41 -19.14 -12.95
CA LEU A 183 -1.68 -20.16 -12.19
C LEU A 183 -2.56 -21.37 -11.89
N PHE A 184 -3.80 -21.12 -11.49
CA PHE A 184 -4.72 -22.16 -11.04
C PHE A 184 -6.18 -21.73 -11.18
N SER A 185 -7.07 -22.71 -11.37
CA SER A 185 -8.52 -22.52 -11.32
C SER A 185 -9.08 -23.40 -10.18
N PRO A 186 -9.52 -22.81 -9.06
CA PRO A 186 -9.96 -23.52 -7.86
C PRO A 186 -11.36 -24.13 -7.94
#